data_AF-A0A328D2L9-F1
#
_entry.id   AF-A0A328D2L9-F1
#
_cell.length_a   1.000
_cell.length_b   1.000
_cell.length_c   1.000
_cell.angle_alpha   90.00
_cell.angle_beta   90.00
_cell.angle_gamma   90.00
#
_symmetry.space_group_name_H-M   'P 1'
#
loop_
_entity.id
_entity.type
_entity.pdbx_description
1 polymer ?
#
loop_
_entity_poly.entity_id
_entity_poly.type
_entity_poly.pdbx_seq_one_letter_code
_entity_poly.pdbx_strand_id
1 'polypeptide(L)'
;MTGGGDDRVTVRRSKRSTALEATANGSLQVLGLPATKKRVVLGDITNKCSGQNSDLRRSQKSGSTPELKKVGGEETPNAGSVSVNRSPEKTHKSSCAPLIYRHLHSMEVEKKRRPLANYIEKVQNDMSPSMRLILVDWLVEVAEEYRLVADTLHLTVSYIDRFLSFRALNRSKLQLLGISFMLIASKYEEIQPPHVEDFVYITDNTYTKVEVIAMESDLLKFLGLETGNPTTKTFLRIFTKPSQDNIKFSTMEFEFLCCFLAELSLLDYRCVQYLPSLIAASAIFLARFTILPTLHPWSSALQQYTGYKPSELKDCVLALHQMHLNKRVGSAVGEKYHMHKYKHVATMCPPLEIPSSYFRDA
;
A
#
# COMPACT_ATOMS: atom_id res chain seq x y z
N MET A 1 -41.92 -72.27 3.65
CA MET A 1 -42.41 -71.79 2.35
C MET A 1 -41.30 -70.90 1.77
N THR A 2 -40.36 -71.47 1.04
CA THR A 2 -40.35 -71.54 -0.45
C THR A 2 -40.48 -70.17 -1.11
N GLY A 3 -39.31 -69.61 -1.48
CA GLY A 3 -38.93 -69.23 -2.85
C GLY A 3 -39.83 -68.34 -3.70
N GLY A 4 -39.20 -67.41 -4.42
CA GLY A 4 -39.73 -66.83 -5.65
C GLY A 4 -39.24 -65.41 -5.88
N GLY A 5 -38.15 -65.26 -6.65
CA GLY A 5 -37.77 -63.97 -7.23
C GLY A 5 -38.63 -63.64 -8.45
N ASP A 6 -38.56 -62.39 -8.91
CA ASP A 6 -39.06 -62.03 -10.23
C ASP A 6 -38.32 -60.81 -10.80
N ASP A 7 -38.35 -60.78 -12.12
CA ASP A 7 -37.34 -60.35 -13.06
C ASP A 7 -37.32 -58.86 -13.44
N ARG A 8 -36.16 -58.47 -14.00
CA ARG A 8 -35.96 -57.29 -14.84
C ARG A 8 -36.76 -57.42 -16.14
N VAL A 9 -37.45 -56.36 -16.54
CA VAL A 9 -37.76 -56.08 -17.95
C VAL A 9 -37.37 -54.65 -18.31
N THR A 10 -36.61 -54.53 -19.39
CA THR A 10 -36.12 -53.29 -20.00
C THR A 10 -36.89 -53.08 -21.30
N VAL A 11 -37.42 -51.88 -21.58
CA VAL A 11 -37.84 -51.48 -22.94
C VAL A 11 -37.43 -50.04 -23.23
N ARG A 12 -36.92 -49.83 -24.45
CA ARG A 12 -36.25 -48.64 -25.01
C ARG A 12 -37.20 -47.68 -25.75
N ARG A 13 -36.78 -46.40 -25.74
CA ARG A 13 -36.84 -45.33 -26.80
C ARG A 13 -38.19 -44.74 -27.23
N SER A 14 -38.30 -43.40 -27.14
CA SER A 14 -38.23 -42.53 -28.34
C SER A 14 -38.00 -41.05 -27.96
N LYS A 15 -37.37 -40.30 -28.88
CA LYS A 15 -36.95 -38.90 -28.81
C LYS A 15 -38.02 -37.96 -29.39
N ARG A 16 -38.15 -36.74 -28.86
CA ARG A 16 -38.48 -35.46 -29.55
C ARG A 16 -38.38 -34.34 -28.48
N SER A 17 -37.44 -33.39 -28.53
CA SER A 17 -37.26 -32.28 -29.49
C SER A 17 -38.38 -31.24 -29.44
N THR A 18 -38.14 -30.13 -28.74
CA THR A 18 -38.51 -28.78 -29.19
C THR A 18 -37.47 -27.79 -28.67
N ALA A 19 -36.64 -27.32 -29.61
CA ALA A 19 -35.96 -26.04 -29.55
C ALA A 19 -36.98 -24.92 -29.83
N LEU A 20 -36.79 -23.76 -29.22
CA LEU A 20 -37.20 -22.48 -29.79
C LEU A 20 -36.11 -21.45 -29.46
N GLU A 21 -35.51 -20.96 -30.55
CA GLU A 21 -34.51 -19.92 -30.71
C GLU A 21 -34.97 -18.58 -30.10
N ALA A 22 -34.14 -17.82 -29.40
CA ALA A 22 -33.07 -16.95 -29.89
C ALA A 22 -33.54 -15.89 -30.92
N THR A 23 -33.67 -14.65 -30.46
CA THR A 23 -33.30 -13.46 -31.26
C THR A 23 -32.48 -12.52 -30.39
N ALA A 24 -31.41 -12.02 -31.01
CA ALA A 24 -30.27 -11.36 -30.41
C ALA A 24 -30.40 -9.84 -30.40
N ASN A 25 -29.73 -9.20 -29.43
CA ASN A 25 -28.70 -8.15 -29.61
C ASN A 25 -28.80 -7.04 -28.55
N GLY A 26 -27.69 -6.83 -27.84
CA GLY A 26 -27.51 -5.78 -26.87
C GLY A 26 -26.14 -5.89 -26.20
N SER A 27 -25.09 -5.66 -26.99
CA SER A 27 -23.68 -5.74 -26.61
C SER A 27 -23.33 -4.74 -25.50
N LEU A 28 -23.01 -5.22 -24.30
CA LEU A 28 -22.18 -4.48 -23.34
C LEU A 28 -20.87 -5.24 -23.17
N GLN A 29 -19.78 -4.65 -23.65
CA GLN A 29 -18.43 -5.20 -23.53
C GLN A 29 -18.07 -5.33 -22.04
N VAL A 30 -18.01 -6.57 -21.56
CA VAL A 30 -17.41 -6.91 -20.28
C VAL A 30 -15.89 -6.89 -20.47
N LEU A 31 -15.24 -5.90 -19.87
CA LEU A 31 -13.79 -5.81 -19.78
C LEU A 31 -13.27 -6.79 -18.72
N GLY A 32 -12.41 -7.72 -19.14
CA GLY A 32 -11.30 -8.25 -18.35
C GLY A 32 -11.56 -9.52 -17.53
N LEU A 33 -10.99 -10.64 -17.98
CA LEU A 33 -10.81 -11.90 -17.25
C LEU A 33 -10.16 -11.69 -15.86
N PRO A 34 -10.48 -12.52 -14.84
CA PRO A 34 -9.81 -12.43 -13.55
C PRO A 34 -8.33 -12.77 -13.70
N ALA A 35 -7.47 -11.86 -13.25
CA ALA A 35 -6.08 -12.19 -12.99
C ALA A 35 -6.05 -13.37 -12.00
N THR A 36 -5.31 -14.43 -12.34
CA THR A 36 -5.10 -15.55 -11.44
C THR A 36 -4.42 -15.03 -10.18
N LYS A 37 -5.14 -15.06 -9.04
CA LYS A 37 -4.60 -14.67 -7.73
C LYS A 37 -3.32 -15.46 -7.46
N LYS A 38 -2.19 -14.78 -7.27
CA LYS A 38 -0.92 -15.40 -6.93
C LYS A 38 -0.95 -15.75 -5.44
N ARG A 39 -0.51 -16.96 -5.12
CA ARG A 39 -0.35 -17.38 -3.74
C ARG A 39 0.95 -16.78 -3.19
N VAL A 40 0.85 -15.86 -2.24
CA VAL A 40 2.01 -15.27 -1.54
C VAL A 40 1.99 -15.76 -0.09
N VAL A 41 2.59 -16.92 0.15
CA VAL A 41 2.54 -17.56 1.48
C VAL A 41 3.65 -17.02 2.37
N LEU A 42 3.28 -16.52 3.55
CA LEU A 42 4.26 -16.29 4.61
C LEU A 42 4.59 -17.62 5.28
N GLY A 43 5.86 -18.04 5.23
CA GLY A 43 6.33 -19.19 5.99
C GLY A 43 6.35 -18.94 7.50
N ASP A 44 6.79 -19.92 8.28
CA ASP A 44 6.90 -19.78 9.74
C ASP A 44 7.80 -18.58 10.11
N ILE A 45 7.24 -17.65 10.90
CA ILE A 45 7.97 -16.49 11.40
C ILE A 45 8.95 -16.96 12.48
N THR A 46 10.15 -17.37 12.04
CA THR A 46 11.27 -17.77 12.90
C THR A 46 12.38 -16.71 12.86
N ASN A 47 13.24 -16.70 13.87
CA ASN A 47 14.26 -15.65 14.02
C ASN A 47 15.46 -15.77 13.06
N LYS A 48 15.34 -16.50 11.94
CA LYS A 48 16.44 -16.74 10.98
C LYS A 48 16.35 -15.79 9.78
N CYS A 49 17.16 -14.75 9.81
CA CYS A 49 17.45 -13.92 8.63
C CYS A 49 18.66 -14.54 7.92
N SER A 50 18.46 -15.23 6.79
CA SER A 50 19.54 -15.74 5.96
C SER A 50 19.46 -15.12 4.57
N GLY A 51 20.27 -14.07 4.36
CA GLY A 51 20.61 -13.61 3.02
C GLY A 51 21.68 -14.53 2.43
N GLN A 52 21.38 -15.15 1.29
CA GLN A 52 22.39 -15.68 0.36
C GLN A 52 21.90 -15.50 -1.08
N ASN A 53 22.72 -14.80 -1.86
CA ASN A 53 22.67 -14.70 -3.31
C ASN A 53 22.83 -16.09 -3.94
N SER A 54 22.03 -16.39 -4.96
CA SER A 54 22.39 -17.38 -5.97
C SER A 54 22.09 -16.84 -7.37
N ASP A 55 23.18 -16.63 -8.10
CA ASP A 55 23.25 -16.27 -9.52
C ASP A 55 22.43 -17.18 -10.42
N LEU A 56 21.67 -16.59 -11.35
CA LEU A 56 21.20 -17.28 -12.55
C LEU A 56 21.46 -16.41 -13.78
N ARG A 57 22.58 -16.73 -14.45
CA ARG A 57 22.90 -16.31 -15.82
C ARG A 57 21.78 -16.75 -16.77
N ARG A 58 21.25 -15.83 -17.59
CA ARG A 58 20.51 -16.22 -18.81
C ARG A 58 21.06 -15.52 -20.03
N SER A 59 21.41 -16.37 -20.98
CA SER A 59 22.10 -16.09 -22.24
C SER A 59 21.27 -15.26 -23.22
N GLN A 60 21.99 -14.46 -24.01
CA GLN A 60 21.51 -13.67 -25.13
C GLN A 60 20.78 -14.50 -26.18
N LYS A 61 19.82 -13.88 -26.88
CA LYS A 61 19.65 -14.08 -28.33
C LYS A 61 19.04 -12.85 -29.00
N SER A 62 19.73 -12.45 -30.06
CA SER A 62 19.52 -11.37 -31.01
C SER A 62 18.34 -11.60 -31.96
N GLY A 63 17.73 -10.53 -32.47
CA GLY A 63 16.78 -10.59 -33.58
C GLY A 63 16.35 -9.20 -34.09
N SER A 64 17.04 -8.75 -35.13
CA SER A 64 16.84 -7.64 -36.07
C SER A 64 15.42 -7.10 -36.33
N THR A 65 15.35 -5.77 -36.50
CA THR A 65 14.35 -4.93 -37.19
C THR A 65 14.11 -5.32 -38.66
N PRO A 66 12.99 -4.89 -39.28
CA PRO A 66 13.07 -3.75 -40.20
C PRO A 66 11.89 -2.75 -40.16
N GLU A 67 12.19 -1.49 -40.49
CA GLU A 67 11.25 -0.42 -40.88
C GLU A 67 10.67 -0.65 -42.29
N LEU A 68 9.51 -0.04 -42.62
CA LEU A 68 9.32 0.78 -43.83
C LEU A 68 7.89 1.39 -43.97
N LYS A 69 7.88 2.73 -44.08
CA LYS A 69 7.12 3.64 -44.97
C LYS A 69 5.62 3.99 -44.82
N LYS A 70 5.41 5.31 -44.89
CA LYS A 70 4.20 6.13 -45.09
C LYS A 70 3.64 6.08 -46.52
N VAL A 71 2.32 6.30 -46.66
CA VAL A 71 1.59 7.03 -47.74
C VAL A 71 0.28 7.55 -47.06
N GLY A 72 -0.07 8.85 -46.97
CA GLY A 72 -0.71 9.74 -47.97
C GLY A 72 -2.16 9.31 -48.26
N GLY A 73 -3.27 10.06 -48.17
CA GLY A 73 -3.65 11.43 -47.81
C GLY A 73 -5.19 11.57 -48.00
N GLU A 74 -5.72 12.79 -47.76
CA GLU A 74 -7.04 13.36 -48.15
C GLU A 74 -8.08 13.69 -47.06
N GLU A 75 -8.70 14.86 -47.28
CA GLU A 75 -9.36 15.79 -46.36
C GLU A 75 -10.90 15.87 -46.55
N THR A 76 -11.64 15.90 -45.43
CA THR A 76 -12.85 16.74 -45.11
C THR A 76 -14.17 16.56 -45.92
N PRO A 77 -15.38 17.04 -45.47
CA PRO A 77 -15.65 18.07 -44.44
C PRO A 77 -16.86 17.90 -43.47
N ASN A 78 -16.70 18.59 -42.33
CA ASN A 78 -17.63 19.47 -41.57
C ASN A 78 -19.07 19.04 -41.20
N ALA A 79 -19.37 19.06 -39.88
CA ALA A 79 -20.66 19.49 -39.35
C ALA A 79 -20.58 19.92 -37.87
N GLY A 80 -20.77 21.22 -37.61
CA GLY A 80 -21.58 21.74 -36.48
C GLY A 80 -20.94 21.85 -35.09
N SER A 81 -20.22 22.95 -34.83
CA SER A 81 -19.86 23.40 -33.48
C SER A 81 -21.03 24.11 -32.78
N VAL A 82 -21.49 23.60 -31.65
CA VAL A 82 -22.28 24.35 -30.67
C VAL A 82 -21.36 24.81 -29.55
N SER A 83 -21.08 26.12 -29.54
CA SER A 83 -20.31 26.83 -28.54
C SER A 83 -21.07 26.95 -27.22
N VAL A 84 -20.61 26.24 -26.19
CA VAL A 84 -21.02 26.48 -24.79
C VAL A 84 -19.90 27.30 -24.13
N ASN A 85 -20.16 28.59 -23.97
CA ASN A 85 -19.37 29.46 -23.10
C ASN A 85 -19.44 28.91 -21.66
N ARG A 86 -18.42 28.16 -21.23
CA ARG A 86 -18.16 27.93 -19.80
C ARG A 86 -17.07 28.89 -19.34
N SER A 87 -17.51 29.98 -18.74
CA SER A 87 -16.69 30.78 -17.84
C SER A 87 -16.02 29.86 -16.81
N PRO A 88 -14.74 30.07 -16.47
CA PRO A 88 -14.09 29.24 -15.47
C PRO A 88 -14.68 29.55 -14.09
N GLU A 89 -15.55 28.68 -13.60
CA GLU A 89 -15.93 28.64 -12.19
C GLU A 89 -14.66 28.47 -11.37
N LYS A 90 -14.25 29.56 -10.70
CA LYS A 90 -13.28 29.53 -9.61
C LYS A 90 -13.88 28.63 -8.53
N THR A 91 -13.50 27.37 -8.54
CA THR A 91 -13.79 26.44 -7.45
C THR A 91 -13.20 27.05 -6.18
N HIS A 92 -14.07 27.55 -5.31
CA HIS A 92 -13.76 27.89 -3.93
C HIS A 92 -13.13 26.64 -3.28
N LYS A 93 -11.80 26.52 -3.32
CA LYS A 93 -11.08 25.53 -2.51
C LYS A 93 -11.39 25.85 -1.05
N SER A 94 -12.17 24.95 -0.47
CA SER A 94 -12.78 25.04 0.86
C SER A 94 -11.81 25.55 1.94
N SER A 95 -12.32 26.51 2.72
CA SER A 95 -11.74 27.08 3.95
C SER A 95 -11.40 26.03 5.04
N CYS A 96 -11.83 24.78 4.89
CA CYS A 96 -11.63 23.75 5.90
C CYS A 96 -10.25 23.09 5.92
N ALA A 97 -9.38 23.26 4.91
CA ALA A 97 -8.10 22.54 4.87
C ALA A 97 -7.23 22.75 6.13
N PRO A 98 -7.06 23.98 6.66
CA PRO A 98 -6.36 24.19 7.93
C PRO A 98 -7.05 23.57 9.14
N LEU A 99 -8.39 23.51 9.14
CA LEU A 99 -9.18 22.89 10.22
C LEU A 99 -8.98 21.37 10.25
N ILE A 100 -8.99 20.74 9.06
CA ILE A 100 -8.76 19.32 8.89
C ILE A 100 -7.34 18.95 9.35
N TYR A 101 -6.32 19.70 8.89
CA TYR A 101 -4.94 19.46 9.31
C TYR A 101 -4.79 19.55 10.84
N ARG A 102 -5.32 20.61 11.46
CA ARG A 102 -5.27 20.79 12.91
C ARG A 102 -5.99 19.67 13.67
N HIS A 103 -7.14 19.20 13.15
CA HIS A 103 -7.85 18.07 13.74
C HIS A 103 -7.02 16.78 13.65
N LEU A 104 -6.50 16.44 12.47
CA LEU A 104 -5.66 15.25 12.27
C LEU A 104 -4.39 15.30 13.14
N HIS A 105 -3.77 16.47 13.25
CA HIS A 105 -2.61 16.67 14.12
C HIS A 105 -2.97 16.51 15.61
N SER A 106 -4.15 16.97 16.04
CA SER A 106 -4.62 16.72 17.40
C SER A 106 -4.90 15.24 17.67
N MET A 107 -5.39 14.50 16.68
CA MET A 107 -5.67 13.07 16.78
C MET A 107 -4.38 12.25 16.84
N GLU A 108 -3.37 12.55 16.01
CA GLU A 108 -2.16 11.73 15.94
C GLU A 108 -1.36 11.76 17.26
N VAL A 109 -1.50 12.81 18.07
CA VAL A 109 -0.82 12.93 19.38
C VAL A 109 -1.62 12.31 20.53
N GLU A 110 -2.86 11.87 20.32
CA GLU A 110 -3.66 11.24 21.36
C GLU A 110 -3.00 9.94 21.85
N LYS A 111 -2.77 9.82 23.16
CA LYS A 111 -2.11 8.64 23.76
C LYS A 111 -2.79 7.32 23.40
N LYS A 112 -4.12 7.28 23.30
CA LYS A 112 -4.90 6.07 22.92
C LYS A 112 -4.70 5.64 21.45
N ARG A 113 -4.25 6.57 20.60
CA ARG A 113 -4.00 6.34 19.17
C ARG A 113 -2.53 6.07 18.86
N ARG A 114 -1.63 6.36 19.81
CA ARG A 114 -0.19 6.14 19.66
C ARG A 114 0.23 4.74 20.12
N PRO A 115 1.05 4.02 19.33
CA PRO A 115 1.75 2.86 19.85
C PRO A 115 2.82 3.27 20.86
N LEU A 116 3.13 2.37 21.80
CA LEU A 116 4.24 2.53 22.74
C LEU A 116 5.56 2.25 22.00
N ALA A 117 6.45 3.23 21.94
CA ALA A 117 7.68 3.15 21.13
C ALA A 117 8.53 1.89 21.36
N ASN A 118 8.58 1.38 22.60
CA ASN A 118 9.30 0.15 22.97
C ASN A 118 8.39 -0.99 23.44
N TYR A 119 7.20 -1.13 22.84
CA TYR A 119 6.28 -2.21 23.16
C TYR A 119 6.87 -3.62 23.00
N ILE A 120 7.81 -3.85 22.08
CA ILE A 120 8.42 -5.17 21.90
C ILE A 120 9.19 -5.55 23.16
N GLU A 121 9.94 -4.63 23.75
CA GLU A 121 10.70 -4.87 24.97
C GLU A 121 9.82 -4.90 26.22
N LYS A 122 8.81 -4.03 26.28
CA LYS A 122 8.02 -3.81 27.50
C LYS A 122 6.78 -4.69 27.64
N VAL A 123 6.21 -5.15 26.53
CA VAL A 123 4.90 -5.81 26.50
C VAL A 123 4.99 -7.22 25.92
N GLN A 124 5.89 -7.44 24.97
CA GLN A 124 5.96 -8.68 24.20
C GLN A 124 7.02 -9.62 24.78
N ASN A 125 6.64 -10.86 25.04
CA ASN A 125 7.55 -11.89 25.57
C ASN A 125 8.07 -12.82 24.47
N ASP A 126 7.37 -12.90 23.33
CA ASP A 126 7.56 -13.94 22.32
C ASP A 126 7.73 -13.37 20.90
N MET A 127 8.04 -12.07 20.78
CA MET A 127 8.12 -11.38 19.51
C MET A 127 9.37 -10.53 19.43
N SER A 128 10.00 -10.45 18.25
CA SER A 128 11.16 -9.62 17.98
C SER A 128 10.87 -8.55 16.93
N PRO A 129 11.69 -7.48 16.83
CA PRO A 129 11.55 -6.49 15.75
C PRO A 129 11.65 -7.13 14.36
N SER A 130 12.45 -8.19 14.22
CA SER A 130 12.58 -8.96 12.97
C SER A 130 11.28 -9.66 12.58
N MET A 131 10.54 -10.21 13.54
CA MET A 131 9.24 -10.85 13.28
C MET A 131 8.20 -9.84 12.79
N ARG A 132 8.18 -8.64 13.40
CA ARG A 132 7.35 -7.53 12.92
C ARG A 132 7.71 -7.14 11.49
N LEU A 133 9.00 -7.02 11.20
CA LEU A 133 9.47 -6.69 9.85
C LEU A 133 9.02 -7.73 8.82
N ILE A 134 9.17 -9.02 9.11
CA ILE A 134 8.72 -10.12 8.24
C ILE A 134 7.22 -10.03 7.98
N LEU A 135 6.41 -9.78 9.02
CA LEU A 135 4.97 -9.60 8.86
C LEU A 135 4.64 -8.40 7.97
N VAL A 136 5.22 -7.23 8.25
CA VAL A 136 4.89 -6.00 7.51
C VAL A 136 5.35 -6.07 6.06
N ASP A 137 6.53 -6.64 5.80
CA ASP A 137 7.02 -6.85 4.43
C ASP A 137 6.08 -7.77 3.64
N TRP A 138 5.63 -8.88 4.24
CA TRP A 138 4.63 -9.75 3.62
C TRP A 138 3.28 -9.04 3.40
N LEU A 139 2.81 -8.23 4.35
CA LEU A 139 1.58 -7.46 4.18
C LEU A 139 1.66 -6.45 3.02
N VAL A 140 2.85 -5.97 2.65
CA VAL A 140 3.04 -5.17 1.43
C VAL A 140 2.74 -6.02 0.18
N GLU A 141 3.18 -7.28 0.14
CA GLU A 141 2.87 -8.19 -0.96
C GLU A 141 1.38 -8.51 -1.02
N VAL A 142 0.73 -8.75 0.12
CA VAL A 142 -0.73 -8.98 0.20
C VAL A 142 -1.50 -7.77 -0.31
N ALA A 143 -1.07 -6.55 0.06
CA ALA A 143 -1.66 -5.32 -0.44
C ALA A 143 -1.51 -5.18 -1.96
N GLU A 144 -0.36 -5.53 -2.53
CA GLU A 144 -0.16 -5.51 -3.98
C GLU A 144 -0.98 -6.59 -4.71
N GLU A 145 -1.08 -7.80 -4.15
CA GLU A 145 -1.84 -8.91 -4.70
C GLU A 145 -3.34 -8.57 -4.80
N TYR A 146 -3.89 -7.96 -3.74
CA TYR A 146 -5.28 -7.51 -3.69
C TYR A 146 -5.51 -6.09 -4.18
N ARG A 147 -4.45 -5.42 -4.68
CA ARG A 147 -4.49 -4.06 -5.22
C ARG A 147 -5.11 -3.05 -4.25
N LEU A 148 -4.82 -3.23 -2.96
CA LEU A 148 -5.29 -2.36 -1.89
C LEU A 148 -4.63 -0.98 -2.01
N VAL A 149 -5.34 0.06 -1.59
CA VAL A 149 -4.76 1.41 -1.53
C VAL A 149 -3.72 1.51 -0.41
N ALA A 150 -2.76 2.42 -0.57
CA ALA A 150 -1.69 2.60 0.41
C ALA A 150 -2.22 2.98 1.81
N ASP A 151 -3.36 3.68 1.90
CA ASP A 151 -4.03 4.03 3.14
C ASP A 151 -4.42 2.77 3.94
N THR A 152 -4.92 1.73 3.27
CA THR A 152 -5.26 0.42 3.88
C THR A 152 -4.05 -0.23 4.54
N LEU A 153 -2.90 -0.26 3.86
CA LEU A 153 -1.65 -0.79 4.42
C LEU A 153 -1.20 0.02 5.65
N HIS A 154 -1.22 1.35 5.55
CA HIS A 154 -0.80 2.22 6.65
C HIS A 154 -1.71 2.09 7.88
N LEU A 155 -3.03 1.98 7.68
CA LEU A 155 -3.99 1.72 8.75
C LEU A 155 -3.74 0.37 9.40
N THR A 156 -3.51 -0.67 8.59
CA THR A 156 -3.20 -2.03 9.07
C THR A 156 -2.00 -2.02 10.01
N VAL A 157 -0.88 -1.42 9.60
CA VAL A 157 0.34 -1.36 10.43
C VAL A 157 0.10 -0.53 11.69
N SER A 158 -0.61 0.60 11.58
CA SER A 158 -1.01 1.41 12.74
C SER A 158 -1.83 0.59 13.76
N TYR A 159 -2.77 -0.23 13.30
CA TYR A 159 -3.57 -1.08 14.20
C TYR A 159 -2.72 -2.17 14.87
N ILE A 160 -1.85 -2.84 14.10
CA ILE A 160 -0.95 -3.88 14.62
C ILE A 160 -0.06 -3.30 15.73
N ASP A 161 0.64 -2.20 15.47
CA ASP A 161 1.55 -1.58 16.44
C ASP A 161 0.80 -1.10 17.69
N ARG A 162 -0.41 -0.54 17.53
CA ARG A 162 -1.27 -0.18 18.66
C ARG A 162 -1.66 -1.42 19.48
N PHE A 163 -2.15 -2.48 18.86
CA PHE A 163 -2.56 -3.70 19.56
C PHE A 163 -1.41 -4.31 20.37
N LEU A 164 -0.24 -4.45 19.74
CA LEU A 164 0.96 -5.00 20.37
C LEU A 164 1.52 -4.08 21.47
N SER A 165 1.08 -2.83 21.54
CA SER A 165 1.38 -1.92 22.64
C SER A 165 0.58 -2.17 23.91
N PHE A 166 -0.55 -2.88 23.82
CA PHE A 166 -1.44 -3.14 24.95
C PHE A 166 -1.61 -4.62 25.29
N ARG A 167 -1.38 -5.51 24.33
CA ARG A 167 -1.64 -6.95 24.46
C ARG A 167 -0.44 -7.76 24.00
N ALA A 168 0.08 -8.60 24.89
CA ALA A 168 1.06 -9.61 24.52
C ALA A 168 0.43 -10.62 23.55
N LEU A 169 1.13 -10.97 22.48
CA LEU A 169 0.68 -11.94 21.48
C LEU A 169 1.70 -13.07 21.35
N ASN A 170 1.21 -14.31 21.20
CA ASN A 170 2.07 -15.43 20.82
C ASN A 170 2.47 -15.30 19.35
N ARG A 171 3.74 -15.59 19.00
CA ARG A 171 4.24 -15.49 17.62
C ARG A 171 3.41 -16.27 16.60
N SER A 172 2.81 -17.40 17.00
CA SER A 172 1.98 -18.23 16.12
C SER A 172 0.70 -17.53 15.66
N LYS A 173 0.23 -16.51 16.38
CA LYS A 173 -0.96 -15.72 16.03
C LYS A 173 -0.61 -14.42 15.29
N LEU A 174 0.67 -14.14 15.04
CA LEU A 174 1.11 -12.86 14.47
C LEU A 174 0.60 -12.66 13.04
N GLN A 175 0.60 -13.71 12.21
CA GLN A 175 0.04 -13.65 10.86
C GLN A 175 -1.48 -13.47 10.90
N LEU A 176 -2.19 -14.20 11.77
CA LEU A 176 -3.64 -14.04 11.99
C LEU A 176 -4.00 -12.60 12.41
N LEU A 177 -3.22 -12.01 13.33
CA LEU A 177 -3.37 -10.60 13.71
C LEU A 177 -3.26 -9.69 12.48
N GLY A 178 -2.23 -9.90 11.67
CA GLY A 178 -1.95 -9.10 10.47
C GLY A 178 -3.09 -9.14 9.45
N ILE A 179 -3.54 -10.33 9.05
CA ILE A 179 -4.63 -10.45 8.07
C ILE A 179 -5.97 -9.96 8.61
N SER A 180 -6.26 -10.17 9.90
CA SER A 180 -7.51 -9.68 10.49
C SER A 180 -7.54 -8.15 10.58
N PHE A 181 -6.42 -7.49 10.92
CA PHE A 181 -6.37 -6.02 10.85
C PHE A 181 -6.38 -5.50 9.42
N MET A 182 -5.77 -6.21 8.47
CA MET A 182 -5.87 -5.83 7.05
C MET A 182 -7.30 -5.95 6.54
N LEU A 183 -8.04 -7.01 6.91
CA LEU A 183 -9.46 -7.14 6.62
C LEU A 183 -10.28 -5.97 7.18
N ILE A 184 -10.03 -5.58 8.43
CA ILE A 184 -10.70 -4.41 9.05
C ILE A 184 -10.35 -3.12 8.30
N ALA A 185 -9.08 -2.88 8.01
CA ALA A 185 -8.63 -1.71 7.26
C ALA A 185 -9.24 -1.68 5.86
N SER A 186 -9.30 -2.82 5.16
CA SER A 186 -9.91 -2.92 3.85
C SER A 186 -11.39 -2.58 3.91
N LYS A 187 -12.15 -3.12 4.87
CA LYS A 187 -13.57 -2.79 5.06
C LYS A 187 -13.83 -1.31 5.36
N TYR A 188 -12.84 -0.62 5.93
CA TYR A 188 -12.94 0.79 6.26
C TYR A 188 -12.59 1.70 5.08
N GLU A 189 -11.55 1.36 4.31
CA GLU A 189 -10.94 2.27 3.33
C GLU A 189 -11.27 1.91 1.86
N GLU A 190 -11.49 0.64 1.55
CA GLU A 190 -11.69 0.18 0.17
C GLU A 190 -13.14 0.33 -0.29
N ILE A 191 -13.33 0.71 -1.55
CA ILE A 191 -14.66 0.73 -2.19
C ILE A 191 -15.22 -0.70 -2.28
N GLN A 192 -14.36 -1.68 -2.58
CA GLN A 192 -14.68 -3.09 -2.68
C GLN A 192 -13.62 -3.90 -1.93
N PRO A 193 -13.80 -4.12 -0.61
CA PRO A 193 -12.84 -4.89 0.18
C PRO A 193 -12.82 -6.37 -0.24
N PRO A 194 -11.67 -7.06 -0.16
CA PRO A 194 -11.61 -8.50 -0.33
C PRO A 194 -12.50 -9.25 0.67
N HIS A 195 -12.99 -10.42 0.28
CA HIS A 195 -13.81 -11.25 1.16
C HIS A 195 -12.93 -11.96 2.21
N VAL A 196 -13.56 -12.46 3.28
CA VAL A 196 -12.83 -13.19 4.34
C VAL A 196 -12.12 -14.41 3.77
N GLU A 197 -12.75 -15.08 2.81
CA GLU A 197 -12.21 -16.23 2.08
C GLU A 197 -10.91 -15.91 1.34
N ASP A 198 -10.74 -14.66 0.88
CA ASP A 198 -9.49 -14.22 0.25
C ASP A 198 -8.35 -14.20 1.26
N PHE A 199 -8.58 -13.64 2.45
CA PHE A 199 -7.57 -13.64 3.52
C PHE A 199 -7.26 -15.04 4.07
N VAL A 200 -8.24 -15.95 4.06
CA VAL A 200 -8.00 -17.39 4.34
C VAL A 200 -7.11 -17.99 3.24
N TYR A 201 -7.40 -17.69 1.98
CA TYR A 201 -6.65 -18.20 0.84
C TYR A 201 -5.18 -17.72 0.82
N ILE A 202 -4.92 -16.43 1.09
CA ILE A 202 -3.55 -15.87 1.03
C ILE A 202 -2.64 -16.41 2.13
N THR A 203 -3.22 -16.85 3.25
CA THR A 203 -2.49 -17.53 4.34
C THR A 203 -2.28 -19.02 4.08
N ASP A 204 -2.47 -19.49 2.85
CA ASP A 204 -2.47 -20.91 2.49
C ASP A 204 -3.40 -21.77 3.35
N ASN A 205 -4.54 -21.21 3.76
CA ASN A 205 -5.49 -21.86 4.66
C ASN A 205 -4.88 -22.26 6.02
N THR A 206 -3.82 -21.57 6.45
CA THR A 206 -3.26 -21.73 7.81
C THR A 206 -4.32 -21.45 8.87
N TYR A 207 -5.25 -20.53 8.58
CA TYR A 207 -6.38 -20.21 9.45
C TYR A 207 -7.71 -20.47 8.75
N THR A 208 -8.69 -20.90 9.53
CA THR A 208 -10.07 -21.07 9.07
C THR A 208 -10.81 -19.73 9.02
N LYS A 209 -11.87 -19.66 8.22
CA LYS A 209 -12.78 -18.49 8.18
C LYS A 209 -13.31 -18.13 9.58
N VAL A 210 -13.62 -19.12 10.40
CA VAL A 210 -14.15 -18.92 11.76
C VAL A 210 -13.12 -18.23 12.65
N GLU A 211 -11.85 -18.63 12.56
CA GLU A 211 -10.76 -18.00 13.32
C GLU A 211 -10.52 -16.55 12.90
N VAL A 212 -10.55 -16.27 11.59
CA VAL A 212 -10.38 -14.90 11.07
C VAL A 212 -11.52 -13.99 11.53
N ILE A 213 -12.77 -14.46 11.49
CA ILE A 213 -13.95 -13.71 11.96
C ILE A 213 -13.91 -13.50 13.48
N ALA A 214 -13.51 -14.53 14.24
CA ALA A 214 -13.39 -14.43 15.69
C ALA A 214 -12.32 -13.38 16.08
N MET A 215 -11.15 -13.43 15.43
CA MET A 215 -10.10 -12.43 15.62
C MET A 215 -10.59 -11.03 15.23
N GLU A 216 -11.23 -10.87 14.06
CA GLU A 216 -11.80 -9.58 13.65
C GLU A 216 -12.74 -8.99 14.72
N SER A 217 -13.64 -9.81 15.27
CA SER A 217 -14.58 -9.37 16.31
C SER A 217 -13.85 -8.83 17.54
N ASP A 218 -12.81 -9.53 18.00
CA ASP A 218 -12.05 -9.15 19.18
C ASP A 218 -11.19 -7.89 18.93
N LEU A 219 -10.64 -7.75 17.73
CA LEU A 219 -9.87 -6.58 17.32
C LEU A 219 -10.75 -5.32 17.18
N LEU A 220 -11.98 -5.45 16.66
CA LEU A 220 -12.94 -4.35 16.62
C LEU A 220 -13.36 -3.88 18.02
N LYS A 221 -13.56 -4.82 18.96
CA LYS A 221 -13.80 -4.48 20.38
C LYS A 221 -12.61 -3.74 20.97
N PHE A 222 -11.38 -4.20 20.69
CA PHE A 222 -10.16 -3.52 21.12
C PHE A 222 -10.06 -2.09 20.59
N LEU A 223 -10.37 -1.87 19.31
CA LEU A 223 -10.36 -0.54 18.70
C LEU A 223 -11.48 0.37 19.22
N GLY A 224 -12.48 -0.16 19.93
CA GLY A 224 -13.67 0.60 20.34
C GLY A 224 -14.44 1.14 19.14
N LEU A 225 -14.35 0.47 17.98
CA LEU A 225 -14.85 0.93 16.67
C LEU A 225 -14.25 2.27 16.19
N GLU A 226 -13.21 2.79 16.83
CA GLU A 226 -12.47 3.97 16.37
C GLU A 226 -11.39 3.60 15.35
N THR A 227 -11.80 3.30 14.12
CA THR A 227 -10.92 2.88 13.02
C THR A 227 -10.23 4.07 12.32
N GLY A 228 -10.83 5.26 12.32
CA GLY A 228 -10.26 6.45 11.67
C GLY A 228 -9.04 7.03 12.39
N ASN A 229 -7.84 6.53 12.08
CA ASN A 229 -6.56 7.05 12.59
C ASN A 229 -5.80 7.81 11.49
N PRO A 230 -5.24 9.01 11.76
CA PRO A 230 -4.32 9.65 10.82
C PRO A 230 -3.05 8.81 10.67
N THR A 231 -2.61 8.62 9.43
CA THR A 231 -1.40 7.87 9.09
C THR A 231 -0.39 8.73 8.33
N THR A 232 0.82 8.21 8.11
CA THR A 232 1.85 8.89 7.31
C THR A 232 1.30 9.22 5.92
N LYS A 233 0.53 8.31 5.33
CA LYS A 233 -0.12 8.52 4.02
C LYS A 233 -1.12 9.67 4.04
N THR A 234 -1.88 9.82 5.14
CA THR A 234 -2.81 10.94 5.36
C THR A 234 -2.07 12.28 5.29
N PHE A 235 -0.97 12.42 6.03
CA PHE A 235 -0.19 13.67 6.05
C PHE A 235 0.60 13.91 4.77
N LEU A 236 1.12 12.85 4.13
CA LEU A 236 1.74 12.98 2.81
C LEU A 236 0.78 13.62 1.81
N ARG A 237 -0.49 13.18 1.76
CA ARG A 237 -1.49 13.77 0.86
C ARG A 237 -1.67 15.28 1.08
N ILE A 238 -1.55 15.75 2.32
CA ILE A 238 -1.65 17.16 2.69
C ILE A 238 -0.39 17.92 2.30
N PHE A 239 0.79 17.35 2.56
CA PHE A 239 2.08 18.04 2.40
C PHE A 239 2.66 17.98 0.98
N THR A 240 2.31 16.97 0.18
CA THR A 240 2.91 16.79 -1.15
C THR A 240 2.64 17.99 -2.06
N LYS A 241 1.40 18.48 -2.15
CA LYS A 241 1.07 19.56 -3.10
C LYS A 241 1.83 20.87 -2.80
N PRO A 242 1.82 21.41 -1.57
CA PRO A 242 2.61 22.60 -1.22
C PRO A 242 4.12 22.41 -1.39
N SER A 243 4.62 21.17 -1.30
CA SER A 243 6.05 20.89 -1.44
C SER A 243 6.59 21.01 -2.87
N GLN A 244 5.72 21.05 -3.88
CA GLN A 244 6.08 21.21 -5.30
C GLN A 244 6.06 22.67 -5.76
N ASP A 245 5.62 23.60 -4.90
CA ASP A 245 5.51 25.00 -5.28
C ASP A 245 6.90 25.57 -5.64
N ASN A 246 6.99 26.11 -6.86
CA ASN A 246 8.19 26.72 -7.44
C ASN A 246 9.35 25.76 -7.80
N ILE A 247 9.10 24.45 -7.86
CA ILE A 247 10.13 23.45 -8.21
C ILE A 247 9.67 22.61 -9.40
N LYS A 248 10.52 22.48 -10.42
CA LYS A 248 10.26 21.65 -11.61
C LYS A 248 10.81 20.25 -11.41
N PHE A 249 9.98 19.35 -10.90
CA PHE A 249 10.19 17.90 -10.99
C PHE A 249 8.93 17.22 -11.53
N SER A 250 9.03 15.96 -11.97
CA SER A 250 7.86 15.16 -12.29
C SER A 250 7.03 14.94 -11.02
N THR A 251 5.84 15.52 -10.97
CA THR A 251 4.90 15.41 -9.82
C THR A 251 4.70 13.94 -9.42
N MET A 252 4.57 13.06 -10.40
CA MET A 252 4.32 11.63 -10.16
C MET A 252 5.55 10.91 -9.59
N GLU A 253 6.76 11.20 -10.08
CA GLU A 253 7.99 10.59 -9.54
C GLU A 253 8.22 11.05 -8.09
N PHE A 254 8.01 12.33 -7.81
CA PHE A 254 8.12 12.88 -6.47
C PHE A 254 7.11 12.26 -5.50
N GLU A 255 5.85 12.14 -5.91
CA GLU A 255 4.80 11.52 -5.10
C GLU A 255 5.10 10.06 -4.78
N PHE A 256 5.56 9.29 -5.77
CA PHE A 256 5.93 7.89 -5.56
C PHE A 256 7.18 7.75 -4.70
N LEU A 257 8.18 8.63 -4.84
CA LEU A 257 9.35 8.62 -3.98
C LEU A 257 8.98 8.92 -2.51
N CYS A 258 8.09 9.88 -2.28
CA CYS A 258 7.56 10.15 -0.93
C CYS A 258 6.83 8.93 -0.36
N CYS A 259 6.00 8.26 -1.16
CA CYS A 259 5.29 7.05 -0.72
C CYS A 259 6.25 5.88 -0.46
N PHE A 260 7.28 5.71 -1.29
CA PHE A 260 8.34 4.71 -1.08
C PHE A 260 9.05 4.93 0.26
N LEU A 261 9.47 6.16 0.54
CA LEU A 261 10.14 6.51 1.80
C LEU A 261 9.22 6.31 3.02
N ALA A 262 7.94 6.64 2.90
CA ALA A 262 6.96 6.37 3.94
C ALA A 262 6.72 4.87 4.15
N GLU A 263 6.64 4.07 3.09
CA GLU A 263 6.48 2.61 3.22
C GLU A 263 7.74 1.92 3.76
N LEU A 264 8.94 2.42 3.44
CA LEU A 264 10.17 1.98 4.10
C LEU A 264 10.04 2.15 5.62
N SER A 265 9.52 3.30 6.09
CA SER A 265 9.33 3.57 7.52
C SER A 265 8.43 2.55 8.22
N LEU A 266 7.51 1.88 7.49
CA LEU A 266 6.66 0.85 8.07
C LEU A 266 7.46 -0.40 8.47
N LEU A 267 8.56 -0.69 7.77
CA LEU A 267 9.38 -1.89 8.00
C LEU A 267 10.25 -1.78 9.26
N ASP A 268 10.77 -0.59 9.55
CA ASP A 268 11.70 -0.38 10.67
C ASP A 268 10.96 -0.06 11.97
N TYR A 269 11.16 -0.91 12.97
CA TYR A 269 10.53 -0.76 14.28
C TYR A 269 10.86 0.57 14.96
N ARG A 270 12.04 1.15 14.71
CA ARG A 270 12.45 2.43 15.31
C ARG A 270 11.55 3.58 14.87
N CYS A 271 10.92 3.48 13.69
CA CYS A 271 10.03 4.52 13.18
C CYS A 271 8.71 4.62 13.96
N VAL A 272 8.34 3.62 14.75
CA VAL A 272 7.15 3.63 15.61
C VAL A 272 7.15 4.81 16.59
N GLN A 273 8.34 5.27 17.00
CA GLN A 273 8.47 6.39 17.94
C GLN A 273 8.04 7.75 17.34
N TYR A 274 8.12 7.91 16.02
CA TYR A 274 7.83 9.17 15.35
C TYR A 274 6.33 9.37 15.10
N LEU A 275 5.90 10.63 15.04
CA LEU A 275 4.54 10.98 14.61
C LEU A 275 4.36 10.71 13.11
N PRO A 276 3.17 10.27 12.66
CA PRO A 276 2.87 10.11 11.24
C PRO A 276 3.17 11.36 10.41
N SER A 277 2.83 12.56 10.91
CA SER A 277 3.16 13.81 10.22
C SER A 277 4.66 14.10 10.15
N LEU A 278 5.42 13.74 11.19
CA LEU A 278 6.88 13.90 11.21
C LEU A 278 7.55 13.00 10.16
N ILE A 279 7.09 11.74 10.04
CA ILE A 279 7.56 10.83 8.99
C ILE A 279 7.22 11.39 7.60
N ALA A 280 5.99 11.89 7.41
CA ALA A 280 5.56 12.47 6.13
C ALA A 280 6.40 13.71 5.73
N ALA A 281 6.65 14.62 6.68
CA ALA A 281 7.51 15.78 6.49
C ALA A 281 8.96 15.36 6.14
N SER A 282 9.49 14.36 6.86
CA SER A 282 10.84 13.83 6.62
C SER A 282 10.97 13.12 5.27
N ALA A 283 9.94 12.41 4.83
CA ALA A 283 9.89 11.80 3.51
C ALA A 283 9.89 12.85 2.39
N ILE A 284 9.16 13.97 2.57
CA ILE A 284 9.19 15.10 1.63
C ILE A 284 10.55 15.76 1.57
N PHE A 285 11.17 16.01 2.73
CA PHE A 285 12.53 16.55 2.81
C PHE A 285 13.49 15.67 2.00
N LEU A 286 13.49 14.36 2.27
CA LEU A 286 14.42 13.43 1.67
C LEU A 286 14.13 13.20 0.18
N ALA A 287 12.86 13.16 -0.23
CA ALA A 287 12.49 13.07 -1.65
C ALA A 287 12.97 14.30 -2.43
N ARG A 288 12.77 15.51 -1.88
CA ARG A 288 13.28 16.75 -2.49
C ARG A 288 14.81 16.74 -2.60
N PHE A 289 15.50 16.31 -1.55
CA PHE A 289 16.96 16.22 -1.55
C PHE A 289 17.49 15.17 -2.55
N THR A 290 16.79 14.04 -2.69
CA THR A 290 17.16 12.98 -3.65
C THR A 290 17.03 13.46 -5.09
N ILE A 291 15.98 14.21 -5.40
CA ILE A 291 15.73 14.69 -6.78
C ILE A 291 16.56 15.94 -7.08
N LEU A 292 16.75 16.83 -6.11
CA LEU A 292 17.48 18.10 -6.25
C LEU A 292 18.53 18.26 -5.15
N PRO A 293 19.68 17.56 -5.26
CA PRO A 293 20.69 17.56 -4.21
C PRO A 293 21.38 18.92 -4.01
N THR A 294 21.27 19.84 -4.97
CA THR A 294 21.85 21.18 -4.90
C THR A 294 20.95 22.22 -4.24
N LEU A 295 19.66 21.90 -4.02
CA LEU A 295 18.68 22.83 -3.47
C LEU A 295 18.39 22.47 -2.01
N HIS A 296 18.26 23.49 -1.15
CA HIS A 296 17.83 23.27 0.23
C HIS A 296 16.44 22.60 0.25
N PRO A 297 16.30 21.38 0.85
CA PRO A 297 15.08 20.60 0.75
C PRO A 297 13.94 21.13 1.61
N TRP A 298 14.24 21.89 2.67
CA TRP A 298 13.24 22.46 3.58
C TRP A 298 13.11 23.97 3.39
N SER A 299 12.01 24.45 2.80
CA SER A 299 11.78 25.89 2.60
C SER A 299 11.01 26.50 3.77
N SER A 300 11.13 27.83 3.96
CA SER A 300 10.32 28.56 4.96
C SER A 300 8.81 28.37 4.76
N ALA A 301 8.35 28.20 3.51
CA ALA A 301 6.94 27.92 3.22
C ALA A 301 6.52 26.53 3.74
N LEU A 302 7.36 25.51 3.58
CA LEU A 302 7.09 24.17 4.13
C LEU A 302 7.09 24.17 5.66
N GLN A 303 8.03 24.89 6.28
CA GLN A 303 8.05 25.05 7.73
C GLN A 303 6.77 25.72 8.24
N GLN A 304 6.31 26.80 7.60
CA GLN A 304 5.04 27.46 7.98
C GLN A 304 3.82 26.56 7.77
N TYR A 305 3.81 25.78 6.69
CA TYR A 305 2.67 24.92 6.36
C TYR A 305 2.57 23.68 7.25
N THR A 306 3.70 23.05 7.57
CA THR A 306 3.75 21.80 8.35
C THR A 306 3.96 22.03 9.84
N GLY A 307 4.41 23.22 10.25
CA GLY A 307 4.79 23.53 11.62
C GLY A 307 6.14 22.98 12.07
N TYR A 308 6.80 22.13 11.28
CA TYR A 308 8.08 21.52 11.67
C TYR A 308 9.29 22.36 11.28
N LYS A 309 10.14 22.62 12.27
CA LYS A 309 11.45 23.23 12.09
C LYS A 309 12.46 22.22 11.51
N PRO A 310 13.49 22.68 10.79
CA PRO A 310 14.56 21.81 10.31
C PRO A 310 15.18 20.93 11.42
N SER A 311 15.41 21.47 12.62
CA SER A 311 16.02 20.71 13.72
C SER A 311 15.18 19.52 14.17
N GLU A 312 13.85 19.66 14.14
CA GLU A 312 12.89 18.64 14.59
C GLU A 312 12.81 17.46 13.62
N LEU A 313 13.12 17.70 12.34
CA LEU A 313 13.13 16.65 11.31
C LEU A 313 14.37 15.77 11.36
N LYS A 314 15.47 16.25 11.96
CA LYS A 314 16.81 15.70 11.81
C LYS A 314 16.87 14.19 12.04
N ASP A 315 16.40 13.72 13.19
CA ASP A 315 16.53 12.31 13.56
C ASP A 315 15.68 11.40 12.67
N CYS A 316 14.48 11.84 12.29
CA CYS A 316 13.60 11.09 11.41
C CYS A 316 14.12 11.08 9.96
N VAL A 317 14.63 12.20 9.46
CA VAL A 317 15.25 12.29 8.13
C VAL A 317 16.48 11.39 8.05
N LEU A 318 17.36 11.42 9.05
CA LEU A 318 18.54 10.56 9.07
C LEU A 318 18.16 9.07 9.16
N ALA A 319 17.12 8.72 9.93
CA ALA A 319 16.62 7.36 9.97
C ALA A 319 16.12 6.90 8.58
N LEU A 320 15.26 7.68 7.91
CA LEU A 320 14.76 7.37 6.57
C LEU A 320 15.88 7.32 5.53
N HIS A 321 16.86 8.22 5.62
CA HIS A 321 18.01 8.28 4.73
C HIS A 321 18.86 7.01 4.84
N GLN A 322 19.14 6.55 6.07
CA GLN A 322 19.84 5.28 6.29
C GLN A 322 19.06 4.08 5.74
N MET A 323 17.73 4.09 5.83
CA MET A 323 16.89 3.02 5.27
C MET A 323 16.87 3.05 3.75
N HIS A 324 16.90 4.24 3.14
CA HIS A 324 16.95 4.40 1.69
C HIS A 324 18.32 3.97 1.12
N LEU A 325 19.43 4.31 1.80
CA LEU A 325 20.77 3.85 1.45
C LEU A 325 20.92 2.33 1.61
N ASN A 326 20.45 1.79 2.74
CA ASN A 326 20.52 0.36 3.07
C ASN A 326 19.26 -0.41 2.63
N LYS A 327 18.63 0.02 1.52
CA LYS A 327 17.42 -0.64 1.01
C LYS A 327 17.71 -2.14 0.83
N ARG A 328 16.90 -2.97 1.47
CA ARG A 328 17.09 -4.43 1.44
C ARG A 328 16.76 -4.93 0.05
N VAL A 329 17.75 -5.54 -0.60
CA VAL A 329 17.56 -6.27 -1.85
C VAL A 329 16.51 -7.36 -1.61
N GLY A 330 15.46 -7.38 -2.44
CA GLY A 330 14.36 -8.35 -2.33
C GLY A 330 13.32 -8.07 -1.23
N SER A 331 13.30 -6.87 -0.64
CA SER A 331 12.14 -6.47 0.19
C SER A 331 10.92 -6.19 -0.69
N ALA A 332 9.73 -6.55 -0.22
CA ALA A 332 8.48 -6.34 -0.94
C ALA A 332 8.25 -4.86 -1.30
N VAL A 333 8.58 -3.94 -0.38
CA VAL A 333 8.53 -2.49 -0.65
C VAL A 333 9.49 -2.10 -1.77
N GLY A 334 10.71 -2.62 -1.76
CA GLY A 334 11.68 -2.37 -2.83
C GLY A 334 11.16 -2.86 -4.18
N GLU A 335 10.72 -4.11 -4.26
CA GLU A 335 10.21 -4.72 -5.48
C GLU A 335 8.98 -3.99 -6.04
N LYS A 336 8.03 -3.62 -5.15
CA LYS A 336 6.88 -2.79 -5.49
C LYS A 336 7.32 -1.52 -6.20
N TYR A 337 8.17 -0.70 -5.57
CA TYR A 337 8.57 0.60 -6.13
C TYR A 337 9.63 0.50 -7.24
N HIS A 338 10.13 -0.70 -7.55
CA HIS A 338 10.88 -1.00 -8.77
C HIS A 338 9.97 -1.18 -10.01
N MET A 339 8.66 -1.36 -9.84
CA MET A 339 7.74 -1.53 -10.96
C MET A 339 7.55 -0.22 -11.75
N HIS A 340 7.33 -0.34 -13.07
CA HIS A 340 7.08 0.81 -13.95
C HIS A 340 5.87 1.66 -13.53
N LYS A 341 4.85 1.04 -12.93
CA LYS A 341 3.66 1.75 -12.42
C LYS A 341 3.99 2.77 -11.31
N TYR A 342 5.14 2.61 -10.64
CA TYR A 342 5.67 3.55 -9.64
C TYR A 342 6.91 4.31 -10.12
N LYS A 343 7.12 4.41 -11.44
CA LYS A 343 8.23 5.17 -12.06
C LYS A 343 9.63 4.74 -11.61
N HIS A 344 9.79 3.49 -11.19
CA HIS A 344 11.09 2.94 -10.76
C HIS A 344 11.78 3.78 -9.67
N VAL A 345 11.04 4.51 -8.82
CA VAL A 345 11.63 5.42 -7.81
C VAL A 345 12.55 4.69 -6.82
N ALA A 346 12.37 3.38 -6.61
CA ALA A 346 13.29 2.57 -5.82
C ALA A 346 14.72 2.50 -6.40
N THR A 347 14.90 2.78 -7.69
CA THR A 347 16.22 2.86 -8.35
C THR A 347 16.97 4.15 -8.01
N MET A 348 16.27 5.19 -7.55
CA MET A 348 16.89 6.44 -7.16
C MET A 348 17.72 6.24 -5.88
N CYS A 349 18.87 6.91 -5.83
CA CYS A 349 19.76 6.89 -4.67
C CYS A 349 19.90 8.31 -4.13
N PRO A 350 19.70 8.52 -2.82
CA PRO A 350 19.97 9.82 -2.22
C PRO A 350 21.49 10.06 -2.19
N PRO A 351 21.94 11.32 -2.09
CA PRO A 351 23.34 11.61 -1.78
C PRO A 351 23.79 10.88 -0.50
N LEU A 352 25.08 10.53 -0.42
CA LEU A 352 25.62 9.72 0.68
C LEU A 352 25.52 10.41 2.05
N GLU A 353 25.53 11.74 2.06
CA GLU A 353 25.48 12.53 3.28
C GLU A 353 24.49 13.69 3.11
N ILE A 354 23.78 14.01 4.19
CA ILE A 354 22.92 15.19 4.27
C ILE A 354 23.70 16.26 5.03
N PRO A 355 23.95 17.45 4.44
CA PRO A 355 24.65 18.52 5.12
C PRO A 355 23.98 18.89 6.45
N SER A 356 24.75 18.90 7.54
CA SER A 356 24.24 19.26 8.88
C SER A 356 23.65 20.67 8.93
N SER A 357 24.12 21.55 8.03
CA SER A 357 23.59 22.89 7.83
C SER A 357 22.12 22.93 7.46
N TYR A 358 21.58 21.86 6.85
CA TYR A 358 20.16 21.80 6.45
C TYR A 358 19.19 21.60 7.61
N PHE A 359 19.72 21.29 8.80
CA PHE A 359 18.94 21.11 10.02
C PHE A 359 19.10 22.28 11.00
N ARG A 360 19.70 23.39 10.56
CA ARG A 360 19.77 24.61 11.37
C ARG A 360 18.46 25.37 11.26
N ASP A 361 17.91 25.73 12.41
CA ASP A 361 16.77 26.64 12.48
C ASP A 361 17.20 28.03 12.02
N ALA A 362 16.35 28.66 11.21
CA ALA A 362 16.56 29.99 10.66
C ALA A 362 16.25 31.10 11.68
#